data_AF-W2YNN6-F1
#
_entry.id   AF-W2YNN6-F1
#
_cell.length_a   1.000
_cell.length_b   1.000
_cell.length_c   1.000
_cell.angle_alpha   90.00
_cell.angle_beta   90.00
_cell.angle_gamma   90.00
#
_symmetry.space_group_name_H-M   'P 1'
#
loop_
_entity.id
_entity.type
_entity.pdbx_description
1 polymer ?
#
loop_
_entity_poly.entity_id
_entity_poly.type
_entity_poly.pdbx_seq_one_letter_code
_entity_poly.pdbx_strand_id
1 'polypeptide(L)'
;MAAVLEYLCAEILELAGNAARDHKKTRIIPRHIQMAVRNDEELNKLLGDVTIASGGVMPNIHSVLLPKKSASAGKKGKSSASQDY
;
A
#
# COMPACT_ATOMS: atom_id res chain seq x y z
N MET A 1 5.73 -26.13 12.47
CA MET A 1 6.37 -24.96 11.81
C MET A 1 5.82 -24.71 10.41
N ALA A 2 5.75 -25.69 9.51
CA ALA A 2 5.23 -25.50 8.15
C ALA A 2 3.87 -24.79 8.07
N ALA A 3 2.89 -25.23 8.86
CA ALA A 3 1.55 -24.63 8.88
C ALA A 3 1.53 -23.13 9.24
N VAL A 4 2.44 -22.68 10.12
CA VAL A 4 2.52 -21.26 10.50
C VAL A 4 3.10 -20.42 9.36
N LEU A 5 4.12 -20.94 8.68
CA LEU A 5 4.70 -20.28 7.51
C LEU A 5 3.69 -20.22 6.35
N GLU A 6 2.96 -21.30 6.12
CA GLU A 6 1.90 -21.37 5.11
C GLU A 6 0.80 -20.35 5.40
N TYR A 7 0.33 -20.26 6.64
CA TYR A 7 -0.68 -19.28 7.05
C TYR A 7 -0.22 -17.84 6.81
N LEU A 8 0.99 -17.48 7.24
CA LEU A 8 1.53 -16.13 7.04
C LEU A 8 1.71 -15.81 5.55
N CYS A 9 2.18 -16.77 4.75
CA CYS A 9 2.29 -16.59 3.31
C CYS A 9 0.92 -16.40 2.66
N ALA A 10 -0.09 -17.20 3.05
CA ALA A 10 -1.44 -17.08 2.53
C ALA A 10 -2.07 -15.71 2.84
N GLU A 11 -1.93 -15.22 4.07
CA GLU A 11 -2.46 -13.92 4.50
C GLU A 11 -1.83 -12.77 3.69
N ILE A 12 -0.51 -12.74 3.56
CA ILE A 12 0.19 -11.71 2.78
C ILE A 12 -0.22 -11.78 1.30
N LEU A 13 -0.36 -12.98 0.73
CA LEU A 13 -0.74 -13.16 -0.67
C LEU A 13 -2.19 -12.77 -0.94
N GLU A 14 -3.12 -13.04 -0.02
CA GLU A 14 -4.52 -12.63 -0.13
C GLU A 14 -4.63 -11.09 -0.19
N LEU A 15 -4.02 -10.40 0.79
CA LEU A 15 -4.02 -8.94 0.84
C LEU A 15 -3.29 -8.30 -0.34
N ALA A 16 -2.13 -8.85 -0.75
CA ALA A 16 -1.38 -8.36 -1.90
C ALA A 16 -2.11 -8.63 -3.23
N GLY A 17 -2.86 -9.74 -3.32
CA GLY A 17 -3.73 -10.06 -4.45
C GLY A 17 -4.89 -9.08 -4.55
N ASN A 18 -5.52 -8.74 -3.43
CA ASN A 18 -6.54 -7.70 -3.36
C ASN A 18 -5.98 -6.33 -3.80
N ALA A 19 -4.80 -5.93 -3.31
CA ALA A 19 -4.13 -4.70 -3.74
C ALA A 19 -3.79 -4.70 -5.25
N ALA A 20 -3.34 -5.83 -5.80
CA ALA A 20 -3.09 -5.97 -7.23
C ALA A 20 -4.36 -5.77 -8.05
N ARG A 21 -5.46 -6.39 -7.62
CA ARG A 21 -6.78 -6.27 -8.25
C ARG A 21 -7.29 -4.84 -8.22
N ASP A 22 -7.14 -4.13 -7.10
CA ASP A 22 -7.54 -2.72 -6.96
C ASP A 22 -6.76 -1.81 -7.92
N HIS A 23 -5.51 -2.16 -8.20
CA HIS A 23 -4.66 -1.50 -9.20
C HIS A 23 -4.86 -2.04 -10.62
N LYS A 24 -5.89 -2.87 -10.84
CA LYS A 24 -6.22 -3.49 -12.14
C LYS A 24 -5.07 -4.29 -12.75
N LYS A 25 -4.17 -4.84 -11.92
CA LYS A 25 -3.06 -5.70 -12.32
C LYS A 25 -3.39 -7.15 -11.93
N THR A 26 -3.06 -8.10 -12.78
CA THR A 26 -3.24 -9.55 -12.50
C THR A 26 -2.03 -10.18 -11.81
N ARG A 27 -0.90 -9.47 -11.78
CA ARG A 27 0.36 -9.92 -11.19
C ARG A 27 0.68 -9.13 -9.92
N ILE A 28 1.02 -9.83 -8.86
CA ILE A 28 1.57 -9.23 -7.63
C ILE A 28 2.99 -8.72 -7.93
N ILE A 29 3.26 -7.45 -7.57
CA ILE A 29 4.57 -6.81 -7.65
C ILE A 29 4.97 -6.31 -6.25
N PRO A 30 6.22 -5.91 -5.99
CA PRO A 30 6.65 -5.49 -4.65
C PRO A 30 5.81 -4.35 -4.04
N ARG A 31 5.27 -3.45 -4.88
CA ARG A 31 4.34 -2.40 -4.45
C ARG A 31 3.08 -2.96 -3.78
N HIS A 32 2.50 -4.03 -4.33
CA HIS A 32 1.29 -4.63 -3.76
C HIS A 32 1.57 -5.30 -2.41
N ILE A 33 2.75 -5.92 -2.27
CA ILE A 33 3.19 -6.50 -0.99
C ILE A 33 3.39 -5.40 0.05
N GLN A 34 4.05 -4.30 -0.31
CA GLN A 34 4.21 -3.15 0.58
C GLN A 34 2.86 -2.56 1.00
N MET A 35 1.91 -2.42 0.08
CA MET A 35 0.57 -1.92 0.41
C MET A 35 -0.20 -2.88 1.33
N ALA A 36 -0.14 -4.18 1.08
CA ALA A 36 -0.76 -5.18 1.95
C ALA A 36 -0.19 -5.10 3.37
N VAL A 37 1.14 -5.17 3.50
CA VAL A 37 1.83 -5.17 4.80
C VAL A 37 1.62 -3.86 5.56
N ARG A 38 1.67 -2.70 4.89
CA ARG A 38 1.60 -1.39 5.59
C ARG A 38 0.18 -0.92 5.89
N ASN A 39 -0.85 -1.49 5.25
CA ASN A 39 -2.25 -1.21 5.60
C ASN A 39 -2.81 -2.15 6.66
N ASP A 40 -2.19 -3.32 6.86
CA ASP A 40 -2.58 -4.26 7.90
C ASP A 40 -1.79 -4.00 9.20
N GLU A 41 -2.49 -3.89 10.33
CA GLU A 41 -1.87 -3.52 11.61
C GLU A 41 -0.91 -4.59 12.12
N GLU A 42 -1.30 -5.85 12.03
CA GLU A 42 -0.55 -6.98 12.58
C GLU A 42 0.70 -7.25 11.74
N LEU A 43 0.56 -7.26 10.41
CA LEU A 43 1.69 -7.42 9.48
C LEU A 43 2.64 -6.22 9.52
N ASN A 44 2.14 -4.99 9.64
CA ASN A 44 2.99 -3.81 9.78
C ASN A 44 3.82 -3.86 11.07
N LYS A 45 3.23 -4.36 12.16
CA LYS A 45 3.96 -4.57 13.43
C LYS A 45 4.97 -5.71 13.32
N LEU A 46 4.58 -6.84 12.72
CA LEU A 46 5.45 -8.00 12.52
C LEU A 46 6.65 -7.67 11.63
N LEU A 47 6.47 -6.84 10.60
CA LEU A 47 7.47 -6.47 9.60
C LEU A 47 7.91 -5.00 9.71
N GLY A 48 7.83 -4.42 10.92
CA GLY A 48 8.12 -3.01 11.18
C GLY A 48 9.50 -2.58 10.66
N ASP A 49 10.53 -3.36 10.98
CA ASP A 49 11.93 -3.07 10.65
C ASP A 49 12.41 -3.71 9.34
N VAL A 50 11.50 -4.35 8.59
CA VAL A 50 11.83 -5.02 7.32
C VAL A 50 11.66 -4.04 6.16
N THR A 51 12.68 -3.96 5.29
CA THR A 51 12.60 -3.18 4.05
C THR A 51 12.15 -4.06 2.88
N ILE A 52 11.05 -3.68 2.23
CA ILE A 52 10.58 -4.32 0.99
C ILE A 52 11.16 -3.55 -0.19
N ALA A 53 12.10 -4.18 -0.91
CA ALA A 53 12.72 -3.60 -2.09
C ALA A 53 11.67 -3.24 -3.14
N SER A 54 11.78 -2.04 -3.74
CA SER A 54 10.83 -1.52 -4.74
C SER A 54 9.36 -1.44 -4.28
N GLY A 55 9.10 -1.45 -2.97
CA GLY A 55 7.75 -1.33 -2.41
C GLY A 55 7.18 0.09 -2.38
N GLY A 56 8.04 1.11 -2.38
CA GLY A 56 7.65 2.50 -2.16
C GLY A 56 7.05 2.73 -0.76
N VAL A 57 6.24 3.79 -0.62
CA VAL A 57 5.60 4.16 0.67
C VAL A 57 4.10 4.38 0.52
N MET A 58 3.35 4.26 1.62
CA MET A 58 1.92 4.60 1.62
C MET A 58 1.73 6.08 1.30
N PRO A 59 0.86 6.46 0.35
CA PRO A 59 0.58 7.86 0.07
C PRO A 59 -0.04 8.55 1.29
N ASN A 60 0.71 9.45 1.90
CA ASN A 60 0.25 10.23 3.03
C ASN A 60 0.82 11.64 2.93
N ILE A 61 -0.05 12.66 2.94
CA ILE A 61 0.33 14.07 2.92
C ILE A 61 -0.23 14.71 4.18
N HIS A 62 0.64 15.24 5.04
CA HIS A 62 0.21 15.96 6.23
C HIS A 62 -0.67 17.16 5.85
N SER A 63 -1.76 17.39 6.58
CA SER A 63 -2.76 18.42 6.29
C SER A 63 -2.17 19.84 6.21
N VAL A 64 -1.10 20.11 6.97
CA VAL A 64 -0.37 21.38 6.95
C VAL A 64 0.31 21.68 5.60
N LEU A 65 0.62 20.63 4.83
CA LEU A 65 1.25 20.74 3.51
C LEU A 65 0.21 20.95 2.40
N LEU A 66 -1.08 20.83 2.71
CA LEU A 66 -2.13 21.08 1.72
C LEU A 66 -2.28 22.59 1.49
N PRO A 67 -2.57 23.02 0.24
CA PRO A 67 -2.83 24.42 -0.04
C PRO A 67 -3.95 24.96 0.84
N LYS A 68 -3.75 26.14 1.45
CA LYS A 68 -4.83 26.84 2.15
C LYS A 68 -5.94 27.15 1.15
N LYS A 69 -7.18 26.80 1.49
CA LYS A 69 -8.36 26.96 0.63
C LYS A 69 -8.65 28.44 0.36
N SER A 70 -7.97 29.06 -0.60
CA SER A 70 -8.43 30.24 -1.31
C SER A 70 -9.17 29.82 -2.58
N ALA A 71 -10.24 30.54 -2.91
CA ALA A 71 -11.27 30.19 -3.89
C ALA A 71 -10.77 29.69 -5.26
N SER A 72 -11.64 28.88 -5.89
CA SER A 72 -11.65 28.47 -7.31
C SER A 72 -10.50 27.60 -7.85
N ALA A 73 -10.64 26.28 -7.72
CA ALA A 73 -10.36 25.34 -8.82
C ALA A 73 -11.02 23.98 -8.52
N GLY A 74 -11.74 23.46 -9.51
CA GLY A 74 -12.59 22.30 -9.38
C GLY A 74 -11.89 21.01 -8.97
N LYS A 75 -12.68 20.19 -8.29
CA LYS A 75 -12.58 18.74 -8.07
C LYS A 75 -11.82 17.98 -9.18
N LYS A 76 -10.49 17.88 -9.08
CA LYS A 76 -9.60 16.95 -9.83
C LYS A 76 -8.28 16.85 -9.04
N GLY A 77 -7.76 15.71 -8.62
CA GLY A 77 -8.23 14.34 -8.60
C GLY A 77 -7.56 13.65 -7.40
N LYS A 78 -7.91 12.39 -7.14
CA LYS A 78 -7.12 11.51 -6.27
C LYS A 78 -5.64 11.74 -6.57
N SER A 79 -4.84 12.02 -5.55
CA SER A 79 -3.38 11.97 -5.58
C SER A 79 -2.93 10.52 -5.83
N SER A 80 -3.21 10.04 -7.04
CA SER A 80 -2.90 8.71 -7.57
C SER A 80 -1.52 8.68 -8.24
N ALA A 81 -0.84 9.83 -8.32
CA ALA A 81 0.45 9.97 -8.98
C ALA A 81 1.58 9.14 -8.32
N SER A 82 1.36 8.61 -7.12
CA SER A 82 2.29 7.71 -6.42
C SER A 82 1.86 6.24 -6.42
N GLN A 83 0.85 5.88 -7.23
CA GLN A 83 0.37 4.50 -7.39
C GLN A 83 0.77 3.88 -8.74
N ASP A 84 1.18 4.70 -9.71
CA ASP A 84 1.60 4.25 -11.04
C ASP A 84 3.11 3.95 -11.10
N TYR A 85 3.53 2.88 -10.41
CA TYR A 85 4.74 2.13 -10.76
C TYR A 85 4.41 0.62 -10.74
#